data_AF-A0A918SHK8-F1
#
_entry.id   AF-A0A918SHK8-F1
#
_cell.length_a   1.000
_cell.length_b   1.000
_cell.length_c   1.000
_cell.angle_alpha   90.00
_cell.angle_beta   90.00
_cell.angle_gamma   90.00
#
_symmetry.space_group_name_H-M   'P 1'
#
loop_
_entity.id
_entity.type
_entity.pdbx_description
1 polymer ?
#
loop_
_entity_poly.entity_id
_entity_poly.type
_entity_poly.pdbx_seq_one_letter_code
_entity_poly.pdbx_strand_id
1 'polypeptide(L)'
;MEIHINSSDWYVHGHKTDSNYDNGIFHVVWNNDADVFRKDNSVIPVLELGDLVEEHTFMQYRELMKQPSGKWIKCENDFGSSDSYHLDHWLKRLYFERLESKSAVVFKMLKASSITGKRYLLR
;
A
#
# COMPACT_ATOMS: atom_id res chain seq x y z
N MET A 1 -8.63 8.53 -6.21
CA MET A 1 -9.41 7.35 -5.75
C MET A 1 -10.16 7.82 -4.53
N GLU A 2 -11.46 7.57 -4.49
CA GLU A 2 -12.35 8.01 -3.39
C GLU A 2 -13.05 6.81 -2.79
N ILE A 3 -13.08 6.76 -1.46
CA ILE A 3 -13.61 5.63 -0.69
C ILE A 3 -14.57 6.15 0.36
N HIS A 4 -15.85 5.78 0.27
CA HIS A 4 -16.89 6.21 1.22
C HIS A 4 -17.64 5.02 1.83
N ILE A 5 -18.41 5.29 2.89
CA ILE A 5 -19.37 4.30 3.38
C ILE A 5 -20.57 4.31 2.45
N ASN A 6 -21.16 5.48 2.20
CA ASN A 6 -22.29 5.62 1.30
C ASN A 6 -21.88 6.36 0.01
N SER A 7 -22.51 6.03 -1.12
CA SER A 7 -22.36 6.83 -2.33
C SER A 7 -22.78 8.28 -2.14
N SER A 8 -23.86 8.54 -1.39
CA SER A 8 -24.39 9.89 -1.12
C SER A 8 -23.42 10.82 -0.38
N ASP A 9 -22.41 10.26 0.31
CA ASP A 9 -21.32 11.03 0.95
C ASP A 9 -20.55 11.88 -0.07
N TRP A 10 -20.63 11.54 -1.35
CA TRP A 10 -20.14 12.36 -2.47
C TRP A 10 -20.60 13.82 -2.40
N TYR A 11 -21.87 14.04 -2.04
CA TYR A 11 -22.45 15.38 -1.95
C TYR A 11 -22.12 16.06 -0.63
N VAL A 12 -22.03 15.28 0.46
CA VAL A 12 -21.71 15.78 1.80
C VAL A 12 -20.30 16.39 1.82
N HIS A 13 -19.36 15.76 1.14
CA HIS A 13 -18.00 16.25 1.00
C HIS A 13 -17.83 17.33 -0.07
N GLY A 14 -18.89 17.70 -0.79
CA GLY A 14 -18.86 18.75 -1.81
C GLY A 14 -18.08 18.38 -3.08
N HIS A 15 -17.83 17.10 -3.33
CA HIS A 15 -17.03 16.67 -4.48
C HIS A 15 -17.68 17.02 -5.82
N LYS A 16 -19.01 17.13 -5.87
CA LYS A 16 -19.72 17.61 -7.07
C LYS A 16 -19.25 18.99 -7.52
N THR A 17 -18.85 19.89 -6.63
CA THR A 17 -18.50 21.27 -6.99
C THR A 17 -16.98 21.51 -7.07
N ASP A 18 -16.16 20.53 -6.70
CA ASP A 18 -14.71 20.62 -6.77
C ASP A 18 -14.18 20.15 -8.15
N SER A 19 -13.34 20.96 -8.79
CA SER A 19 -12.76 20.64 -10.11
C SER A 19 -11.68 19.56 -10.07
N ASN A 20 -11.12 19.27 -8.90
CA ASN A 20 -10.18 18.16 -8.72
C ASN A 20 -10.85 16.80 -9.02
N TYR A 21 -12.19 16.79 -9.00
CA TYR A 21 -13.02 15.61 -9.14
C TYR A 21 -13.64 15.44 -10.53
N ASP A 22 -13.28 16.32 -11.47
CA ASP A 22 -13.83 16.27 -12.83
C ASP A 22 -13.21 15.13 -13.67
N ASN A 23 -12.04 14.61 -13.29
CA ASN A 23 -11.31 13.60 -14.07
C ASN A 23 -11.19 12.25 -13.35
N GLY A 24 -11.64 11.17 -14.01
CA GLY A 24 -11.11 9.80 -13.79
C GLY A 24 -11.13 9.28 -12.36
N ILE A 25 -12.18 9.56 -11.59
CA ILE A 25 -12.29 9.04 -10.22
C ILE A 25 -12.73 7.60 -10.25
N PHE A 26 -11.95 6.76 -9.57
CA PHE A 26 -12.39 5.46 -9.10
C PHE A 26 -13.11 5.65 -7.76
N HIS A 27 -14.43 5.56 -7.77
CA HIS A 27 -15.30 5.73 -6.61
C HIS A 27 -15.70 4.36 -6.08
N VAL A 28 -15.26 4.07 -4.86
CA VAL A 28 -15.50 2.81 -4.16
C VAL A 28 -16.33 3.10 -2.93
N VAL A 29 -17.40 2.34 -2.70
CA VAL A 29 -18.29 2.55 -1.56
C VAL A 29 -18.58 1.24 -0.83
N TRP A 30 -18.97 1.32 0.44
CA TRP A 30 -19.51 0.17 1.15
C TRP A 30 -20.96 -0.12 0.75
N ASN A 31 -21.77 0.92 0.59
CA ASN A 31 -23.20 0.87 0.30
C ASN A 31 -23.55 1.88 -0.81
N ASN A 32 -24.11 1.40 -1.93
CA ASN A 32 -24.51 2.25 -3.05
C ASN A 32 -25.97 2.73 -2.89
N ASP A 33 -26.16 3.73 -2.02
CA ASP A 33 -27.45 4.29 -1.65
C ASP A 33 -28.04 5.34 -2.62
N ALA A 34 -27.24 5.88 -3.55
CA ALA A 34 -27.68 6.93 -4.47
C ALA A 34 -26.77 7.06 -5.70
N ASP A 35 -27.37 7.34 -6.86
CA ASP A 35 -26.62 7.75 -8.04
C ASP A 35 -25.93 9.10 -7.82
N VAL A 36 -24.62 9.11 -8.06
CA VAL A 36 -23.77 10.29 -7.91
C VAL A 36 -23.32 10.84 -9.25
N PHE A 37 -23.36 12.16 -9.36
CA PHE A 37 -23.08 12.87 -10.60
C PHE A 37 -21.87 13.81 -10.46
N ARG A 38 -21.09 13.90 -11.54
CA ARG A 38 -20.07 14.94 -11.73
C ARG A 38 -20.72 16.29 -12.06
N LYS A 39 -19.89 17.32 -12.23
CA LYS A 39 -20.34 18.65 -12.68
C LYS A 39 -21.03 18.64 -14.03
N ASP A 40 -20.55 17.80 -14.95
CA ASP A 40 -21.10 17.65 -16.29
C ASP A 40 -22.38 16.79 -16.34
N ASN A 41 -22.94 16.44 -15.17
CA ASN A 41 -24.07 15.54 -15.00
C ASN A 41 -23.84 14.11 -15.51
N SER A 42 -22.61 13.71 -15.81
CA SER A 42 -22.31 12.29 -16.04
C SER A 42 -22.38 11.51 -14.72
N VAL A 43 -22.90 10.28 -14.80
CA VAL A 43 -22.89 9.35 -13.67
C VAL A 43 -21.46 8.93 -13.38
N ILE A 44 -21.10 8.85 -12.10
CA ILE A 44 -19.83 8.30 -11.66
C ILE A 44 -20.02 6.78 -11.52
N PRO A 45 -19.25 5.95 -12.23
CA PRO A 45 -19.26 4.51 -12.00
C PRO A 45 -18.79 4.19 -10.57
N VAL A 46 -19.56 3.38 -9.85
CA VAL A 46 -19.30 3.01 -8.46
C VAL A 46 -18.97 1.53 -8.35
N LEU A 47 -17.94 1.20 -7.57
CA LEU A 47 -17.71 -0.16 -7.10
C LEU A 47 -18.24 -0.30 -5.68
N GLU A 48 -19.31 -1.07 -5.51
CA GLU A 48 -19.86 -1.42 -4.20
C GLU A 48 -19.13 -2.63 -3.62
N LEU A 49 -18.53 -2.47 -2.44
CA LEU A 49 -17.78 -3.52 -1.76
C LEU A 49 -18.62 -4.33 -0.77
N GLY A 50 -19.74 -3.79 -0.26
CA GLY A 50 -20.54 -4.45 0.77
C GLY A 50 -20.92 -5.88 0.41
N ASP A 51 -21.31 -6.11 -0.85
CA ASP A 51 -21.68 -7.43 -1.37
C ASP A 51 -20.48 -8.30 -1.81
N LEU A 52 -19.30 -7.69 -1.99
CA LEU A 52 -18.08 -8.38 -2.45
C LEU A 52 -17.19 -8.84 -1.30
N VAL A 53 -17.35 -8.25 -0.12
CA VAL A 53 -16.56 -8.60 1.07
C VAL A 53 -17.25 -9.73 1.82
N GLU A 54 -16.56 -10.86 1.94
CA GLU A 54 -17.04 -11.98 2.74
C GLU A 54 -17.21 -11.57 4.22
N GLU A 55 -18.37 -11.88 4.80
CA GLU A 55 -18.69 -11.58 6.20
C GLU A 55 -17.62 -12.11 7.16
N HIS A 56 -17.07 -13.30 6.86
CA HIS A 56 -16.00 -13.88 7.66
C HIS A 56 -14.74 -13.00 7.70
N THR A 57 -14.33 -12.43 6.57
CA THR A 57 -13.18 -11.50 6.50
C THR A 57 -13.45 -10.24 7.30
N PHE A 58 -14.66 -9.67 7.20
CA PHE A 58 -15.05 -8.51 7.98
C PHE A 58 -15.01 -8.78 9.49
N MET A 59 -15.50 -9.94 9.91
CA MET A 59 -15.47 -10.37 11.31
C MET A 59 -14.05 -10.57 11.84
N GLN A 60 -13.17 -11.21 11.06
CA GLN A 60 -11.75 -11.35 11.41
C GLN A 60 -11.08 -9.99 11.61
N TYR A 61 -11.34 -9.04 10.70
CA TYR A 61 -10.85 -7.68 10.82
C TYR A 61 -11.35 -6.99 12.09
N ARG A 62 -12.64 -7.11 12.41
CA ARG A 62 -13.20 -6.55 13.65
C ARG A 62 -12.55 -7.12 14.90
N GLU A 63 -12.30 -8.42 14.95
CA GLU A 63 -11.59 -9.06 16.07
C GLU A 63 -10.16 -8.53 16.20
N LEU A 64 -9.44 -8.37 15.08
CA LEU A 64 -8.09 -7.78 15.06
C LEU A 64 -8.11 -6.34 15.64
N MET A 65 -9.12 -5.56 15.30
CA MET A 65 -9.25 -4.17 15.77
C MET A 65 -9.63 -4.08 17.25
N LYS A 66 -10.43 -5.01 17.78
CA LYS A 66 -10.80 -5.08 19.21
C LYS A 66 -9.62 -5.38 20.15
N GLN A 67 -8.51 -5.93 19.64
CA GLN A 67 -7.38 -6.28 20.49
C GLN A 67 -6.84 -5.05 21.26
N PRO A 68 -6.44 -5.20 22.54
CA PRO A 68 -6.00 -4.08 23.38
C PRO A 68 -4.92 -3.21 22.72
N SER A 69 -4.99 -1.90 22.95
CA SER A 69 -4.06 -0.88 22.43
C SER A 69 -2.64 -0.96 23.00
N GLY A 70 -2.36 -1.93 23.89
CA GLY A 70 -1.05 -2.16 24.50
C GLY A 70 -0.17 -3.20 23.80
N LYS A 71 -0.66 -3.85 22.74
CA LYS A 71 0.16 -4.76 21.94
C LYS A 71 1.13 -3.98 21.06
N TRP A 72 2.35 -4.48 20.89
CA TRP A 72 3.33 -3.83 20.00
C TRP A 72 2.89 -3.97 18.54
N ILE A 73 2.43 -5.16 18.16
CA ILE A 73 1.90 -5.46 16.82
C ILE A 73 0.68 -6.40 16.95
N LYS A 74 -0.41 -6.12 16.22
CA LYS A 74 -1.68 -6.85 16.34
C LYS A 74 -1.56 -8.37 16.07
N CYS A 75 -0.64 -8.77 15.20
CA CYS A 75 -0.36 -10.17 14.86
C CYS A 75 0.86 -10.77 15.60
N GLU A 76 1.38 -10.12 16.65
CA GLU A 76 2.60 -10.56 17.34
C GLU A 76 2.55 -12.03 17.84
N ASN A 77 1.37 -12.48 18.28
CA ASN A 77 1.17 -13.86 18.75
C ASN A 77 1.05 -14.87 17.60
N ASP A 78 0.67 -14.41 16.40
CA ASP A 78 0.49 -15.27 15.24
C ASP A 78 1.82 -15.46 14.49
N PHE A 79 2.84 -14.64 14.78
CA PHE A 79 4.12 -14.65 14.07
C PHE A 79 4.81 -16.03 14.12
N GLY A 80 4.74 -16.73 15.25
CA GLY A 80 5.33 -18.07 15.41
C GLY A 80 4.63 -19.18 14.62
N SER A 81 3.43 -18.92 14.09
CA SER A 81 2.70 -19.87 13.24
C SER A 81 3.13 -19.85 11.77
N SER A 82 3.94 -18.86 11.38
CA SER A 82 4.44 -18.75 10.01
C SER A 82 5.47 -19.85 9.71
N ASP A 83 5.48 -20.36 8.48
CA ASP A 83 6.45 -21.34 8.04
C ASP A 83 7.87 -20.74 8.07
N SER A 84 8.75 -21.40 8.82
CA SER A 84 10.16 -21.03 8.93
C SER A 84 10.89 -20.97 7.59
N TYR A 85 10.47 -21.76 6.60
CA TYR A 85 11.02 -21.72 5.24
C TYR A 85 10.72 -20.39 4.55
N HIS A 86 9.47 -19.92 4.64
CA HIS A 86 9.08 -18.63 4.06
C HIS A 86 9.82 -17.46 4.73
N LEU A 87 9.98 -17.52 6.05
CA LEU A 87 10.68 -16.49 6.80
C LEU A 87 12.18 -16.44 6.45
N ASP A 88 12.85 -17.59 6.41
CA ASP A 88 14.27 -17.69 6.05
C ASP A 88 14.52 -17.18 4.62
N HIS A 89 13.68 -17.58 3.67
CA HIS A 89 13.80 -17.12 2.28
C HIS A 89 13.60 -15.61 2.16
N TRP A 90 12.60 -15.06 2.87
CA TRP A 90 12.36 -13.62 2.90
C TRP A 90 13.53 -12.85 3.53
N LEU A 91 14.09 -13.35 4.65
CA LEU A 91 15.25 -12.74 5.29
C LEU A 91 16.50 -12.77 4.40
N LYS A 92 16.73 -13.87 3.68
CA LYS A 92 17.81 -13.99 2.69
C LYS A 92 17.65 -12.98 1.56
N ARG A 93 16.43 -12.84 1.01
CA ARG A 93 16.14 -11.85 -0.02
C ARG A 93 16.42 -10.43 0.48
N LEU A 94 15.91 -10.06 1.66
CA LEU A 94 16.17 -8.75 2.26
C LEU A 94 17.65 -8.50 2.52
N TYR A 95 18.39 -9.53 2.92
CA TYR A 95 19.83 -9.45 3.09
C TYR A 95 20.53 -9.09 1.76
N PHE A 96 20.21 -9.78 0.67
CA PHE A 96 20.78 -9.50 -0.65
C PHE A 96 20.40 -8.09 -1.13
N GLU A 97 19.14 -7.69 -1.04
CA GLU A 97 18.69 -6.34 -1.43
C GLU A 97 19.44 -5.24 -0.65
N ARG A 98 19.63 -5.44 0.66
CA ARG A 98 20.40 -4.50 1.51
C ARG A 98 21.89 -4.52 1.17
N LEU A 99 22.46 -5.69 0.88
CA LEU A 99 23.87 -5.83 0.49
C LEU A 99 24.13 -5.11 -0.84
N GLU A 100 23.28 -5.32 -1.83
CA GLU A 100 23.35 -4.65 -3.13
C GLU A 100 23.28 -3.13 -2.97
N SER A 101 22.28 -2.64 -2.24
CA SER A 101 22.11 -1.21 -1.93
C SER A 101 23.34 -0.60 -1.26
N LYS A 102 23.92 -1.28 -0.26
CA LYS A 102 25.15 -0.81 0.42
C LYS A 102 26.37 -0.88 -0.49
N SER A 103 26.50 -1.95 -1.28
CA SER A 103 27.62 -2.12 -2.22
C SER A 103 27.64 -1.04 -3.29
N ALA A 104 26.46 -0.59 -3.76
CA ALA A 104 26.33 0.46 -4.75
C ALA A 104 26.98 1.77 -4.30
N VAL A 105 26.93 2.10 -3.00
CA VAL A 105 27.60 3.26 -2.42
C VAL A 105 29.12 3.13 -2.56
N VAL A 106 29.69 1.96 -2.20
CA VAL A 106 31.13 1.69 -2.31
C VAL A 106 31.58 1.73 -3.77
N PHE A 107 30.85 1.09 -4.68
CA PHE A 107 31.15 1.12 -6.11
C PHE A 107 31.07 2.53 -6.70
N LYS A 108 30.13 3.37 -6.23
CA LYS A 108 30.05 4.77 -6.61
C LYS A 108 31.29 5.55 -6.16
N MET A 109 31.74 5.34 -4.92
CA MET A 109 32.97 5.96 -4.39
C MET A 109 34.21 5.53 -5.17
N LEU A 110 34.34 4.24 -5.49
CA LEU A 110 35.46 3.71 -6.28
C LEU A 110 35.51 4.29 -7.70
N LYS A 111 34.37 4.47 -8.35
CA LYS A 111 34.30 5.14 -9.66
C LYS A 111 34.71 6.60 -9.58
N ALA A 112 34.32 7.29 -8.50
CA ALA A 112 34.63 8.70 -8.30
C ALA A 112 36.11 8.93 -7.90
N SER A 113 36.74 8.00 -7.19
CA SER A 113 38.10 8.18 -6.64
C SER A 113 39.23 8.02 -7.66
N SER A 114 38.95 7.81 -8.94
CA SER A 114 39.97 7.76 -10.01
C SER A 114 41.17 6.86 -9.69
N ILE A 115 40.98 5.75 -8.96
CA ILE A 115 41.99 4.69 -8.92
C ILE A 115 41.82 3.88 -10.21
N THR A 116 42.15 4.52 -11.32
CA THR A 116 42.36 3.83 -12.59
C THR A 116 43.58 2.94 -12.38
N GLY A 117 43.41 1.62 -12.51
CA GLY A 117 44.47 0.61 -12.40
C GLY A 117 45.56 0.75 -13.47
N LYS A 118 46.36 1.83 -13.38
CA LYS A 118 47.49 2.13 -14.27
C LYS A 118 48.77 2.51 -13.52
N ARG A 119 48.89 2.19 -12.21
CA ARG A 119 50.07 2.59 -11.42
C ARG A 119 50.89 1.49 -10.76
N TYR A 120 50.57 0.21 -10.98
CA TYR A 120 51.28 -0.91 -10.34
C TYR A 120 51.84 -1.98 -11.29
N LEU A 121 52.04 -1.67 -12.58
CA LEU A 121 52.63 -2.62 -13.56
C LEU A 121 53.84 -2.09 -14.35
N LEU A 122 54.51 -1.04 -13.88
CA LEU A 122 55.82 -0.64 -14.43
C LEU A 122 56.73 -0.14 -13.30
N ARG A 123 57.38 -1.09 -12.60
CA ARG A 123 58.77 -1.00 -12.15
C ARG A 123 59.25 -2.37 -11.70
#